data_AF-A0AAV9S7P6-F1
#
_entry.id   AF-A0AAV9S7P6-F1
#
_cell.length_a   1.000
_cell.length_b   1.000
_cell.length_c   1.000
_cell.angle_alpha   90.00
_cell.angle_beta   90.00
_cell.angle_gamma   90.00
#
_symmetry.space_group_name_H-M   'P 1'
#
loop_
_entity.id
_entity.type
_entity.pdbx_description
1 polymer ?
#
loop_
_entity_poly.entity_id
_entity_poly.type
_entity_poly.pdbx_seq_one_letter_code
_entity_poly.pdbx_strand_id
1 'polypeptide(L)'
;MKPDFQLGNQKSAFLERPALTLVTPSPDVHLSESPGPSMEQGKCGTFFIGLAVFLDIVGLLLLLIGIFAQLPYWDFFVFSGPLLIFLSLVLWIFWYLGNLTVSEEELNLIKPDIL
;
A
#
# COMPACT_ATOMS: atom_id res chain seq x y z
N MET A 1 26.35 71.29 25.00
CA MET A 1 26.01 71.99 23.75
C MET A 1 26.32 71.05 22.59
N LYS A 2 25.38 70.85 21.67
CA LYS A 2 25.32 69.89 20.54
C LYS A 2 26.37 70.20 19.43
N PRO A 3 26.46 69.45 18.32
CA PRO A 3 27.00 68.09 18.04
C PRO A 3 28.18 68.14 17.02
N ASP A 4 28.80 66.99 16.68
CA ASP A 4 29.37 66.79 15.33
C ASP A 4 29.06 65.38 14.83
N PHE A 5 28.02 65.30 14.00
CA PHE A 5 27.64 64.13 13.21
C PHE A 5 28.28 64.29 11.83
N GLN A 6 29.30 63.49 11.52
CA GLN A 6 29.81 63.33 10.16
C GLN A 6 30.16 61.85 9.90
N LEU A 7 29.26 61.10 9.27
CA LEU A 7 29.09 60.98 7.81
C LEU A 7 30.10 60.03 7.10
N GLY A 8 31.06 59.42 7.81
CA GLY A 8 32.07 58.57 7.17
C GLY A 8 31.70 57.10 6.92
N ASN A 9 30.97 56.45 7.83
CA ASN A 9 30.91 54.98 7.85
C ASN A 9 29.54 54.38 7.46
N GLN A 10 28.67 55.21 6.87
CA GLN A 10 27.32 54.84 6.41
C GLN A 10 27.29 54.88 4.87
N LYS A 11 28.31 54.30 4.23
CA LYS A 11 28.32 54.07 2.78
C LYS A 11 28.73 52.64 2.44
N SER A 12 29.46 51.98 3.33
CA SER A 12 30.01 50.64 3.13
C SER A 12 29.03 49.50 3.42
N ALA A 13 27.93 49.76 4.14
CA ALA A 13 26.91 48.74 4.45
C ALA A 13 25.73 48.70 3.46
N PHE A 14 25.71 49.59 2.46
CA PHE A 14 24.57 49.79 1.56
C PHE A 14 24.79 49.21 0.15
N LEU A 15 26.00 48.77 -0.20
CA LEU A 15 26.31 48.23 -1.54
C LEU A 15 26.39 46.69 -1.63
N GLU A 16 25.97 45.96 -0.58
CA GLU A 16 25.91 44.48 -0.55
C GLU A 16 24.46 43.97 -0.38
N ARG A 17 23.50 44.60 -1.07
CA ARG A 17 22.16 44.02 -1.24
C ARG A 17 21.64 44.22 -2.66
N PRO A 18 22.04 43.38 -3.63
CA PRO A 18 21.23 43.20 -4.81
C PRO A 18 20.00 42.36 -4.42
N ALA A 19 18.82 42.95 -4.62
CA ALA A 19 17.60 42.31 -5.12
C ALA A 19 17.37 40.85 -4.67
N LEU A 20 16.37 40.50 -3.85
CA LEU A 20 14.96 40.63 -4.21
C LEU A 20 14.07 40.53 -2.96
N THR A 21 13.38 41.61 -2.66
CA THR A 21 12.05 41.53 -2.07
C THR A 21 11.21 42.53 -2.82
N LEU A 22 10.40 42.06 -3.78
CA LEU A 22 9.22 42.80 -4.17
C LEU A 22 8.02 41.85 -4.21
N VAL A 23 7.11 42.16 -3.31
CA VAL A 23 5.74 41.72 -3.15
C VAL A 23 4.97 41.75 -4.47
N THR A 24 4.22 40.68 -4.76
CA THR A 24 2.87 40.77 -5.35
C THR A 24 1.92 39.83 -4.56
N PRO A 25 0.75 40.30 -4.12
CA PRO A 25 -0.34 39.45 -3.65
C PRO A 25 -1.34 39.17 -4.79
N SER A 26 -2.12 38.10 -4.62
CA SER A 26 -3.35 37.71 -5.37
C SER A 26 -3.20 36.62 -6.45
N PRO A 27 -4.31 35.92 -6.81
CA PRO A 27 -4.57 34.53 -6.44
C PRO A 27 -4.63 33.62 -7.69
N ASP A 28 -4.87 32.33 -7.48
CA ASP A 28 -5.27 31.35 -8.49
C ASP A 28 -4.16 30.82 -9.40
N VAL A 29 -3.70 29.60 -9.10
CA VAL A 29 -4.02 28.40 -9.89
C VAL A 29 -3.18 27.25 -9.34
N HIS A 30 -3.85 26.43 -8.53
CA HIS A 30 -3.56 25.01 -8.41
C HIS A 30 -3.58 24.41 -9.83
N LEU A 31 -2.42 24.02 -10.37
CA LEU A 31 -2.35 23.15 -11.54
C LEU A 31 -1.71 21.83 -11.13
N SER A 32 -2.60 20.95 -10.71
CA SER A 32 -2.51 19.49 -10.72
C SER A 32 -1.15 18.90 -10.36
N GLU A 33 -0.95 18.65 -9.06
CA GLU A 33 -0.67 17.27 -8.68
C GLU A 33 -1.76 16.43 -9.33
N SER A 34 -1.45 15.79 -10.45
CA SER A 34 -2.27 14.69 -10.96
C SER A 34 -2.22 13.64 -9.86
N PRO A 35 -3.33 13.34 -9.17
CA PRO A 35 -3.39 12.13 -8.36
C PRO A 35 -3.37 11.01 -9.40
N GLY A 36 -2.20 10.40 -9.61
CA GLY A 36 -2.15 9.09 -10.24
C GLY A 36 -3.17 8.21 -9.51
N PRO A 37 -4.00 7.42 -10.21
CA PRO A 37 -5.06 6.65 -9.58
C PRO A 37 -4.48 5.86 -8.41
N SER A 38 -4.79 6.32 -7.20
CA SER A 38 -4.28 5.83 -5.93
C SER A 38 -5.08 4.62 -5.51
N MET A 39 -5.02 3.54 -6.28
CA MET A 39 -5.99 2.44 -6.20
C MET A 39 -5.30 1.23 -6.85
N GLU A 40 -4.98 0.08 -6.23
CA GLU A 40 -5.53 -0.58 -5.04
C GLU A 40 -4.59 -1.74 -4.61
N GLN A 41 -3.47 -1.48 -3.91
CA GLN A 41 -2.55 -2.55 -3.52
C GLN A 41 -3.11 -3.52 -2.44
N GLY A 42 -4.26 -3.21 -1.84
CA GLY A 42 -4.94 -4.08 -0.85
C GLY A 42 -6.03 -5.01 -1.40
N LYS A 43 -6.51 -4.82 -2.63
CA LYS A 43 -7.64 -5.64 -3.16
C LYS A 43 -7.23 -6.99 -3.69
N CYS A 44 -5.99 -7.12 -4.19
CA CYS A 44 -5.52 -8.39 -4.74
C CYS A 44 -5.51 -9.48 -3.65
N GLY A 45 -5.04 -9.14 -2.43
CA GLY A 45 -5.07 -10.06 -1.29
C GLY A 45 -6.48 -10.45 -0.86
N THR A 46 -7.40 -9.49 -0.80
CA THR A 46 -8.82 -9.74 -0.48
C THR A 46 -9.47 -10.67 -1.51
N PHE A 47 -9.13 -10.52 -2.79
CA PHE A 47 -9.60 -11.39 -3.85
C PHE A 47 -9.10 -12.83 -3.69
N PHE A 48 -7.82 -13.04 -3.36
CA PHE A 48 -7.26 -14.38 -3.11
C PHE A 48 -7.95 -15.08 -1.93
N ILE A 49 -8.18 -14.37 -0.82
CA ILE A 49 -8.96 -14.90 0.31
C ILE A 49 -10.38 -15.27 -0.13
N GLY A 50 -11.05 -14.37 -0.85
CA GLY A 50 -12.41 -14.60 -1.32
C GLY A 50 -12.50 -15.85 -2.20
N LEU A 51 -11.53 -16.02 -3.10
CA LEU A 51 -11.43 -17.20 -3.97
C LEU A 51 -11.14 -18.48 -3.17
N ALA A 52 -10.23 -18.44 -2.20
CA ALA A 52 -9.93 -19.61 -1.36
C ALA A 52 -11.15 -20.07 -0.56
N VAL A 53 -11.86 -19.14 0.09
CA VAL A 53 -13.10 -19.46 0.83
C VAL A 53 -14.19 -19.98 -0.11
N PHE A 54 -14.35 -19.36 -1.29
CA PHE A 54 -15.32 -19.83 -2.29
C PHE A 54 -15.03 -21.26 -2.75
N LEU A 55 -13.77 -21.57 -3.07
CA LEU A 55 -13.34 -22.91 -3.48
C LEU A 55 -13.54 -23.95 -2.38
N ASP A 56 -13.34 -23.58 -1.11
CA ASP A 56 -13.57 -24.47 0.05
C ASP A 56 -15.07 -24.78 0.20
N ILE A 57 -15.93 -23.76 0.19
CA ILE A 57 -17.40 -23.95 0.27
C ILE A 57 -17.88 -24.83 -0.88
N VAL A 58 -17.45 -24.53 -2.12
CA VAL A 58 -17.84 -25.32 -3.30
C VAL A 58 -17.28 -26.74 -3.21
N GLY A 59 -16.01 -26.91 -2.81
CA GLY A 59 -15.36 -28.20 -2.67
C GLY A 59 -15.99 -29.08 -1.60
N LEU A 60 -16.34 -28.51 -0.43
CA LEU A 60 -17.09 -29.18 0.63
C LEU A 60 -18.49 -29.57 0.17
N LEU A 61 -19.18 -28.67 -0.54
CA LEU A 61 -20.51 -28.95 -1.07
C LEU A 61 -20.46 -30.09 -2.09
N LEU A 62 -19.48 -30.11 -3.00
CA LEU A 62 -19.26 -31.19 -3.95
C LEU A 62 -18.86 -32.49 -3.25
N LEU A 63 -18.05 -32.44 -2.19
CA LEU A 63 -17.70 -33.63 -1.40
C LEU A 63 -18.93 -34.21 -0.68
N LEU A 64 -19.76 -33.36 -0.08
CA LEU A 64 -21.01 -33.75 0.58
C LEU A 64 -22.00 -34.33 -0.46
N ILE A 65 -22.16 -33.64 -1.60
CA ILE A 65 -22.86 -34.13 -2.79
C ILE A 65 -22.01 -35.17 -3.55
N GLY A 66 -20.95 -35.70 -2.97
CA GLY A 66 -20.16 -36.82 -3.51
C GLY A 66 -20.19 -38.04 -2.58
N ILE A 67 -20.63 -37.87 -1.32
CA ILE A 67 -20.83 -38.98 -0.37
C ILE A 67 -22.31 -39.33 -0.09
N PHE A 68 -23.23 -38.34 0.02
CA PHE A 68 -24.61 -38.53 0.49
C PHE A 68 -25.74 -38.87 -0.50
N ALA A 69 -25.60 -38.61 -1.79
CA ALA A 69 -26.62 -38.87 -2.80
C ALA A 69 -26.13 -39.95 -3.79
N GLN A 70 -27.07 -40.51 -4.55
CA GLN A 70 -26.81 -41.64 -5.45
C GLN A 70 -27.22 -41.23 -6.86
N LEU A 71 -26.46 -40.30 -7.43
CA LEU A 71 -26.54 -39.95 -8.85
C LEU A 71 -25.59 -40.88 -9.64
N PRO A 72 -25.74 -41.01 -10.95
CA PRO A 72 -24.87 -41.88 -11.75
C PRO A 72 -23.43 -41.38 -11.95
N TYR A 73 -23.08 -40.15 -11.53
CA TYR A 73 -21.77 -39.51 -11.76
C TYR A 73 -21.06 -39.08 -10.46
N TRP A 74 -21.20 -39.87 -9.40
CA TRP A 74 -20.69 -39.53 -8.07
C TRP A 74 -19.18 -39.53 -7.96
N ASP A 75 -18.54 -40.35 -8.77
CA ASP A 75 -17.08 -40.41 -8.87
C ASP A 75 -16.50 -39.02 -9.17
N PHE A 76 -17.14 -38.25 -10.07
CA PHE A 76 -16.67 -36.90 -10.39
C PHE A 76 -16.72 -35.96 -9.18
N PHE A 77 -17.80 -36.01 -8.38
CA PHE A 77 -17.94 -35.18 -7.18
C PHE A 77 -16.94 -35.55 -6.09
N VAL A 78 -16.72 -36.85 -5.88
CA VAL A 78 -15.75 -37.37 -4.92
C VAL A 78 -14.32 -37.02 -5.30
N PHE A 79 -13.98 -36.97 -6.59
CA PHE A 79 -12.65 -36.55 -7.03
C PHE A 79 -12.48 -35.03 -7.10
N SER A 80 -13.49 -34.30 -7.59
CA SER A 80 -13.40 -32.84 -7.74
C SER A 80 -13.49 -32.08 -6.41
N GLY A 81 -14.27 -32.56 -5.44
CA GLY A 81 -14.43 -31.93 -4.12
C GLY A 81 -13.09 -31.76 -3.37
N PRO A 82 -12.36 -32.85 -3.06
CA PRO A 82 -11.03 -32.79 -2.45
C PRO A 82 -10.02 -32.02 -3.31
N LEU A 83 -10.10 -32.12 -4.63
CA LEU A 83 -9.22 -31.39 -5.54
C LEU A 83 -9.38 -29.87 -5.40
N LEU A 84 -10.63 -29.40 -5.26
CA LEU A 84 -10.95 -27.98 -5.03
C LEU A 84 -10.50 -27.50 -3.64
N ILE A 85 -10.69 -28.31 -2.60
CA ILE A 85 -10.21 -28.02 -1.24
C ILE A 85 -8.68 -27.95 -1.23
N PHE A 86 -8.00 -28.87 -1.92
CA PHE A 86 -6.55 -28.86 -2.03
C PHE A 86 -6.04 -27.60 -2.75
N LEU A 87 -6.68 -27.21 -3.86
CA LEU A 87 -6.34 -26.00 -4.59
C LEU A 87 -6.59 -24.73 -3.74
N SER A 88 -7.66 -24.71 -2.94
CA SER A 88 -7.93 -23.64 -1.97
C SER A 88 -6.81 -23.50 -0.95
N LEU A 89 -6.32 -24.63 -0.39
CA LEU A 89 -5.24 -24.64 0.58
C LEU A 89 -3.95 -24.02 0.00
N VAL A 90 -3.64 -24.33 -1.26
CA VAL A 90 -2.49 -23.75 -1.97
C VAL A 90 -2.62 -22.23 -2.11
N LEU A 91 -3.80 -21.73 -2.52
CA LEU A 91 -4.06 -20.28 -2.61
C LEU A 91 -3.99 -19.58 -1.26
N TRP A 92 -4.48 -20.22 -0.20
CA TRP A 92 -4.39 -19.72 1.16
C TRP A 92 -2.93 -19.57 1.61
N ILE A 93 -2.09 -20.57 1.32
CA ILE A 93 -0.66 -20.55 1.64
C ILE A 93 0.04 -19.43 0.86
N PHE A 94 -0.22 -19.28 -0.44
CA PHE A 94 0.37 -18.19 -1.23
C PHE A 94 -0.03 -16.80 -0.72
N TRP A 95 -1.30 -16.62 -0.36
CA TRP A 95 -1.78 -15.38 0.26
C TRP A 95 -1.05 -15.13 1.60
N TYR A 96 -0.90 -16.15 2.44
CA TYR A 96 -0.20 -16.04 3.71
C TYR A 96 1.29 -15.73 3.54
N LEU A 97 1.97 -16.37 2.58
CA LEU A 97 3.38 -16.15 2.28
C LEU A 97 3.64 -14.71 1.81
N GLY A 98 2.77 -14.18 0.94
CA GLY A 98 2.83 -12.78 0.51
C GLY A 98 2.58 -11.82 1.67
N ASN A 99 1.66 -12.15 2.58
CA ASN A 99 1.40 -11.36 3.77
C ASN A 99 2.57 -11.39 4.78
N LEU A 100 3.32 -12.51 4.85
CA LEU A 100 4.51 -12.63 5.70
C LEU A 100 5.70 -11.84 5.15
N THR A 101 5.89 -11.77 3.82
CA THR A 101 7.03 -11.04 3.22
C THR A 101 6.99 -9.53 3.46
N VAL A 102 5.79 -8.96 3.67
CA VAL A 102 5.63 -7.53 3.98
C VAL A 102 6.15 -7.24 5.41
N SER A 103 6.03 -8.19 6.34
CA SER A 103 6.42 -7.98 7.74
C SER A 103 7.95 -7.92 7.97
N GLU A 104 8.77 -8.21 6.96
CA GLU A 104 10.25 -8.14 7.05
C GLU A 104 10.77 -6.70 7.24
N GLU A 105 9.95 -5.69 6.94
CA GLU A 105 10.29 -4.28 7.17
C GLU A 105 10.31 -3.90 8.67
N GLU A 106 9.47 -4.54 9.49
CA GLU A 106 9.46 -4.38 10.96
C GLU A 106 10.63 -5.11 11.64
N LEU A 107 11.10 -6.23 11.05
CA LEU A 107 12.23 -6.99 11.59
C LEU A 107 13.56 -6.23 11.46
N ASN A 108 13.67 -5.32 10.49
CA ASN A 108 14.82 -4.43 10.33
C ASN A 108 14.81 -3.23 11.29
N LEU A 109 13.62 -2.82 11.80
CA LEU A 109 13.50 -1.80 12.84
C LEU A 109 13.91 -2.29 14.24
N ILE A 110 13.94 -3.61 14.46
CA ILE A 110 14.49 -4.27 15.66
C ILE A 110 15.98 -4.61 15.48
N LYS A 111 16.71 -3.83 14.68
CA LYS A 111 18.19 -3.93 14.60
C LYS A 111 18.91 -2.61 14.28
N PRO A 112 18.62 -1.48 14.95
CA PRO A 112 19.56 -0.35 14.95
C PRO A 112 20.17 0.05 16.31
N ASP A 113 19.66 -0.40 17.47
CA ASP A 113 20.08 0.17 18.78
C ASP A 113 21.04 -0.69 19.64
N ILE A 114 21.82 -1.59 19.03
CA ILE A 114 22.77 -2.45 19.80
C ILE A 114 24.21 -2.43 19.29
N LEU A 115 24.61 -1.42 18.50
CA LEU A 115 26.02 -1.18 18.13
C LEU A 115 26.41 0.29 18.28
#